data_AF-A0A5D0VYE2-F1
#
_entry.id   AF-A0A5D0VYE2-F1
#
_cell.length_a   1.000
_cell.length_b   1.000
_cell.length_c   1.000
_cell.angle_alpha   90.00
_cell.angle_beta   90.00
_cell.angle_gamma   90.00
#
_symmetry.space_group_name_H-M   'P 1'
#
loop_
_entity.id
_entity.type
_entity.pdbx_description
1 polymer ?
#
loop_
_entity_poly.entity_id
_entity_poly.type
_entity_poly.pdbx_seq_one_letter_code
_entity_poly.pdbx_strand_id
1 'polypeptide(L)'
;MIDNFKTDLVLRVAAMPREEILKAMGYPRPTSANMERLQSVLNDPDFGLTESGFDFKYSSEGFLRALCVVTGMDMALADHRISRIKKYLDEEREAFKPYLWVDTGFKRRSEPLFALAVCEHQRYLDFPKGFWRLSIDRQLGRAQCRVREHVYETGGDLGIWGKIKQYWFYYKKDAAYLLALNGVVTGKHSGHVANLVVDSREMELIEVGSREPNR
;
A
#
# COMPACT_ATOMS: atom_id res chain seq x y z
N MET A 1 22.74 10.27 23.76
CA MET A 1 22.02 11.33 23.05
C MET A 1 20.74 10.70 22.54
N ILE A 2 19.55 11.19 22.91
CA ILE A 2 18.28 10.58 22.51
C ILE A 2 18.09 10.89 21.01
N ASP A 3 18.47 9.95 20.15
CA ASP A 3 18.45 10.09 18.69
C ASP A 3 17.05 9.84 18.09
N ASN A 4 16.00 10.27 18.81
CA ASN A 4 14.62 10.16 18.37
C ASN A 4 14.01 11.55 18.25
N PHE A 5 13.84 12.02 17.00
CA PHE A 5 13.24 13.30 16.65
C PHE A 5 11.91 13.54 17.36
N LYS A 6 11.07 12.50 17.47
CA LYS A 6 9.78 12.58 18.14
C LYS A 6 9.95 12.83 19.64
N THR A 7 10.86 12.10 20.28
CA THR A 7 11.10 12.25 21.73
C THR A 7 11.64 13.64 22.04
N ASP A 8 12.60 14.15 21.26
CA ASP A 8 13.16 15.50 21.44
C ASP A 8 12.07 16.58 21.27
N LEU A 9 11.26 16.49 20.21
CA LEU A 9 10.16 17.43 19.97
C LEU A 9 9.13 17.39 21.12
N VAL A 10 8.71 16.21 21.56
CA VAL A 10 7.73 16.05 22.63
C VAL A 10 8.24 16.62 23.96
N LEU A 11 9.53 16.40 24.29
CA LEU A 11 10.13 16.95 25.51
C LEU A 11 10.17 18.48 25.50
N ARG A 12 10.53 19.07 24.36
CA ARG A 12 10.57 20.54 24.21
C ARG A 12 9.18 21.16 24.27
N VAL A 13 8.19 20.53 23.63
CA VAL A 13 6.79 20.95 23.71
C VAL A 13 6.24 20.83 25.14
N ALA A 14 6.62 19.80 25.89
CA ALA A 14 6.20 19.63 27.27
C ALA A 14 6.76 20.69 28.23
N ALA A 15 7.85 21.36 27.86
CA ALA A 15 8.48 22.42 28.66
C ALA A 15 7.75 23.78 28.57
N MET A 16 6.75 23.92 27.70
CA MET A 16 6.05 25.18 27.45
C MET A 16 4.52 24.98 27.49
N PRO A 17 3.74 25.97 27.95
CA PRO A 17 2.29 25.94 27.79
C PRO A 17 1.91 25.88 26.30
N ARG A 18 1.03 24.94 25.94
CA ARG A 18 0.60 24.72 24.54
C ARG A 18 0.02 25.98 23.88
N GLU A 19 -0.67 26.81 24.66
CA GLU A 19 -1.21 28.08 24.18
C GLU A 19 -0.11 29.07 23.81
N GLU A 20 0.97 29.13 24.59
CA GLU A 20 2.13 29.99 24.29
C GLU A 20 2.88 29.51 23.06
N ILE A 21 3.01 28.19 22.87
CA ILE A 21 3.56 27.60 21.65
C ILE A 21 2.76 28.05 20.43
N LEU A 22 1.42 27.90 20.46
CA LEU A 22 0.57 28.30 19.34
C LEU A 22 0.60 29.81 19.10
N LYS A 23 0.64 30.63 20.15
CA LYS A 23 0.84 32.09 20.02
C LYS A 23 2.18 32.41 19.36
N ALA A 24 3.27 31.77 19.77
CA ALA A 24 4.59 31.93 19.19
C ALA A 24 4.65 31.45 17.72
N MET A 25 3.87 30.43 17.36
CA MET A 25 3.68 29.99 15.96
C MET A 25 2.84 30.99 15.14
N GLY A 26 2.29 32.03 15.77
CA GLY A 26 1.54 33.10 15.11
C GLY A 26 0.02 32.91 15.11
N TYR A 27 -0.53 32.10 16.03
CA TYR A 27 -1.97 32.06 16.33
C TYR A 27 -2.27 33.00 17.51
N PRO A 28 -2.60 34.29 17.30
CA PRO A 28 -2.74 35.26 18.39
C PRO A 28 -3.86 34.90 19.38
N ARG A 29 -4.89 34.21 18.90
CA ARG A 29 -5.98 33.64 19.69
C ARG A 29 -6.15 32.16 19.33
N PRO A 30 -5.41 31.25 19.97
CA PRO A 30 -5.50 29.82 19.68
C PRO A 30 -6.92 29.29 19.91
N THR A 31 -7.47 28.60 18.92
CA THR A 31 -8.78 27.95 19.00
C THR A 31 -8.64 26.50 19.49
N SER A 32 -9.76 25.85 19.81
CA SER A 32 -9.80 24.40 20.09
C SER A 32 -9.24 23.58 18.93
N ALA A 33 -9.56 23.95 17.69
CA ALA A 33 -9.03 23.29 16.50
C ALA A 33 -7.49 23.37 16.41
N ASN A 34 -6.89 24.49 16.81
CA ASN A 34 -5.42 24.62 16.83
C ASN A 34 -4.79 23.72 17.91
N MET A 35 -5.46 23.57 19.06
CA MET A 35 -5.03 22.68 20.13
C MET A 35 -5.14 21.21 19.73
N GLU A 36 -6.23 20.83 19.09
CA GLU A 36 -6.44 19.48 18.54
C GLU A 36 -5.40 19.16 17.47
N ARG A 37 -5.11 20.12 16.58
CA ARG A 37 -4.05 19.96 15.56
C ARG A 37 -2.68 19.74 16.20
N LEU A 38 -2.30 20.56 17.19
CA LEU A 38 -1.05 20.35 17.92
C LEU A 38 -1.01 18.97 18.58
N GLN A 39 -2.09 18.55 19.22
CA GLN A 39 -2.17 17.23 19.85
C GLN A 39 -2.08 16.09 18.83
N SER A 40 -2.71 16.23 17.67
CA SER A 40 -2.65 15.26 16.57
C SER A 40 -1.21 15.09 16.07
N VAL A 41 -0.50 16.19 15.81
CA VAL A 41 0.91 16.19 15.38
C VAL A 41 1.82 15.47 16.38
N LEU A 42 1.58 15.64 17.69
CA LEU A 42 2.39 14.99 18.73
C LEU A 42 2.08 13.49 18.86
N ASN A 43 0.83 13.09 18.62
CA ASN A 43 0.39 11.71 18.73
C ASN A 43 0.76 10.88 17.50
N ASP A 44 0.66 11.47 16.31
CA ASP A 44 0.95 10.81 15.04
C ASP A 44 2.45 10.43 14.94
N PRO A 45 2.82 9.16 14.64
CA PRO A 45 4.20 8.78 14.36
C PRO A 45 4.85 9.58 13.23
N ASP A 46 4.06 10.02 12.25
CA ASP A 46 4.49 10.76 11.06
C ASP A 46 4.16 12.26 11.17
N PHE A 47 3.84 12.75 12.37
CA PHE A 47 3.61 14.17 12.68
C PHE A 47 2.50 14.85 11.86
N GLY A 48 1.48 14.09 11.43
CA GLY A 48 0.40 14.60 10.59
C GLY A 48 0.81 14.86 9.14
N LEU A 49 1.98 14.36 8.71
CA LEU A 49 2.47 14.51 7.33
C LEU A 49 1.82 13.52 6.34
N THR A 50 1.14 12.48 6.85
CA THR A 50 0.38 11.51 6.06
C THR A 50 -0.94 12.09 5.55
N GLU A 51 -1.58 12.95 6.34
CA GLU A 51 -2.83 13.60 6.00
C GLU A 51 -2.59 14.95 5.32
N SER A 52 -3.46 15.32 4.38
CA SER A 52 -3.51 16.66 3.77
C SER A 52 -4.14 17.67 4.73
N GLY A 53 -3.68 17.71 5.97
CA GLY A 53 -4.12 18.65 6.98
C GLY A 53 -3.60 20.05 6.67
N PHE A 54 -4.49 21.03 6.57
CA PHE A 54 -4.10 22.43 6.48
C PHE A 54 -5.11 23.30 7.21
N ASP A 55 -4.65 24.45 7.66
CA ASP A 55 -5.52 25.57 7.99
C ASP A 55 -5.15 26.76 7.11
N PHE A 56 -5.81 27.90 7.32
CA PHE A 56 -5.53 29.12 6.58
C PHE A 56 -4.10 29.68 6.77
N LYS A 57 -3.30 29.12 7.69
CA LYS A 57 -1.95 29.60 8.03
C LYS A 57 -0.86 28.64 7.57
N TYR A 58 -1.02 27.33 7.83
CA TYR A 58 0.01 26.33 7.63
C TYR A 58 -0.53 25.03 7.00
N SER A 59 0.21 24.51 6.02
CA SER A 59 0.17 23.09 5.64
C SER A 59 0.69 22.21 6.79
N SER A 60 0.49 20.88 6.74
CA SER A 60 1.06 19.96 7.74
C SER A 60 2.56 20.16 7.93
N GLU A 61 3.32 20.27 6.83
CA GLU A 61 4.75 20.52 6.88
C GLU A 61 5.08 21.89 7.47
N GLY A 62 4.38 22.94 7.02
CA GLY A 62 4.60 24.30 7.53
C GLY A 62 4.34 24.38 9.03
N PHE A 63 3.31 23.67 9.51
CA PHE A 63 2.97 23.61 10.92
C PHE A 63 4.07 22.93 11.73
N LEU A 64 4.56 21.78 11.28
CA LEU A 64 5.65 21.06 11.95
C LEU A 64 6.94 21.88 11.97
N ARG A 65 7.31 22.52 10.86
CA ARG A 65 8.48 23.42 10.80
C ARG A 65 8.35 24.60 11.75
N ALA A 66 7.20 25.25 11.77
CA ALA A 66 6.93 26.33 12.73
C ALA A 66 7.04 25.85 14.18
N LEU A 67 6.55 24.63 14.47
CA LEU A 67 6.68 24.02 15.79
C LEU A 67 8.15 23.76 16.18
N CYS A 68 8.97 23.26 15.26
CA CYS A 68 10.42 23.08 15.47
C CYS A 68 11.13 24.41 15.76
N VAL A 69 10.77 25.48 15.06
CA VAL A 69 11.34 26.82 15.28
C VAL A 69 11.03 27.32 16.70
N VAL A 70 9.75 27.29 17.11
CA VAL A 70 9.35 27.84 18.42
C VAL A 70 9.86 27.01 19.61
N THR A 71 10.12 25.72 19.39
CA THR A 71 10.68 24.81 20.41
C THR A 71 12.22 24.83 20.45
N GLY A 72 12.85 25.69 19.64
CA GLY A 72 14.29 25.88 19.61
C GLY A 72 15.06 24.67 19.10
N MET A 73 14.47 23.90 18.17
CA MET A 73 15.18 22.80 17.51
C MET A 73 16.19 23.36 16.51
N ASP A 74 17.29 22.62 16.30
CA ASP A 74 18.19 22.89 15.18
C ASP A 74 17.44 22.63 13.87
N MET A 75 17.17 23.71 13.12
CA MET A 75 16.40 23.66 11.89
C MET A 75 17.12 22.91 10.77
N ALA A 76 18.45 22.90 10.73
CA ALA A 76 19.17 22.11 9.73
C ALA A 76 18.93 20.60 9.95
N LEU A 77 18.98 20.17 11.20
CA LEU A 77 18.70 18.79 11.57
C LEU A 77 17.21 18.44 11.44
N ALA A 78 16.31 19.34 11.86
CA ALA A 78 14.87 19.15 11.77
C ALA A 78 14.41 19.04 10.32
N ASP A 79 14.89 19.92 9.43
CA ASP A 79 14.53 19.91 8.02
C ASP A 79 14.99 18.64 7.30
N HIS A 80 16.20 18.16 7.61
CA HIS A 80 16.68 16.89 7.11
C HIS A 80 15.78 15.72 7.54
N ARG A 81 15.34 15.71 8.80
CA ARG A 81 14.43 14.67 9.34
C ARG A 81 13.04 14.74 8.72
N ILE A 82 12.45 15.93 8.61
CA ILE A 82 11.14 16.16 7.97
C ILE A 82 11.20 15.71 6.51
N SER A 83 12.24 16.11 5.78
CA SER A 83 12.42 15.72 4.37
C SER A 83 12.54 14.21 4.19
N ARG A 84 13.23 13.52 5.09
CA ARG A 84 13.33 12.06 5.08
C ARG A 84 11.98 11.38 5.31
N ILE A 85 11.18 11.87 6.26
CA ILE A 85 9.83 11.33 6.53
C ILE A 85 8.94 11.55 5.31
N LYS A 86 8.91 12.77 4.76
CA LYS A 86 8.14 13.07 3.55
C LYS A 86 8.51 12.16 2.40
N LYS A 87 9.80 12.02 2.10
CA LYS A 87 10.27 11.11 1.05
C LYS A 87 9.78 9.68 1.28
N TYR A 88 9.86 9.19 2.51
CA TYR A 88 9.37 7.86 2.86
C TYR A 88 7.86 7.71 2.62
N LEU A 89 7.06 8.73 2.97
CA LEU A 89 5.61 8.75 2.77
C LEU A 89 5.22 8.88 1.30
N ASP A 90 5.96 9.68 0.53
CA ASP A 90 5.74 9.85 -0.91
C ASP A 90 6.02 8.54 -1.64
N GLU A 91 7.15 7.89 -1.32
CA GLU A 91 7.45 6.54 -1.79
C GLU A 91 6.36 5.53 -1.40
N GLU A 92 5.83 5.60 -0.17
CA GLU A 92 4.74 4.73 0.26
C GLU A 92 3.45 4.99 -0.52
N ARG A 93 3.13 6.25 -0.87
CA ARG A 93 1.93 6.61 -1.62
C ARG A 93 2.02 6.19 -3.09
N GLU A 94 3.19 6.33 -3.69
CA GLU A 94 3.43 6.05 -5.11
C GLU A 94 3.73 4.57 -5.40
N ALA A 95 4.20 3.82 -4.40
CA ALA A 95 4.57 2.43 -4.58
C ALA A 95 3.36 1.55 -4.94
N PHE A 96 3.54 0.71 -5.95
CA PHE A 96 2.65 -0.42 -6.20
C PHE A 96 2.61 -1.32 -4.96
N LYS A 97 1.41 -1.65 -4.48
CA LYS A 97 1.19 -2.57 -3.37
C LYS A 97 1.02 -3.98 -3.93
N PRO A 98 1.99 -4.89 -3.69
CA PRO A 98 1.84 -6.26 -4.11
C PRO A 98 0.61 -6.90 -3.49
N TYR A 99 0.01 -7.83 -4.22
CA TYR A 99 -1.16 -8.58 -3.79
C TYR A 99 -1.19 -9.95 -4.46
N LEU A 100 -1.97 -10.87 -3.89
CA LEU A 100 -2.33 -12.13 -4.55
C LEU A 100 -3.74 -12.01 -5.10
N TRP A 101 -3.93 -12.38 -6.36
CA TRP A 101 -5.24 -12.60 -6.94
C TRP A 101 -5.54 -14.09 -7.02
N VAL A 102 -6.74 -14.48 -6.57
CA VAL A 102 -7.19 -15.86 -6.54
C VAL A 102 -7.93 -16.17 -7.84
N ASP A 103 -7.41 -17.14 -8.59
CA ASP A 103 -8.03 -17.60 -9.82
C ASP A 103 -8.80 -18.90 -9.59
N THR A 104 -10.11 -18.81 -9.71
CA THR A 104 -11.02 -19.97 -9.66
C THR A 104 -11.50 -20.41 -11.05
N GLY A 105 -11.14 -19.66 -12.11
CA GLY A 105 -11.72 -19.81 -13.45
C GLY A 105 -13.25 -19.67 -13.46
N PHE A 106 -13.79 -18.83 -12.57
CA PHE A 106 -15.22 -18.59 -12.41
C PHE A 106 -15.86 -18.14 -13.74
N LYS A 107 -16.99 -18.77 -14.07
CA LYS A 107 -17.88 -18.34 -15.16
C LYS A 107 -19.29 -18.24 -14.58
N ARG A 108 -19.86 -17.04 -14.53
CA ARG A 108 -21.19 -16.79 -13.99
C ARG A 108 -22.23 -17.61 -14.75
N ARG A 109 -23.10 -18.32 -14.03
CA ARG A 109 -24.23 -19.08 -14.58
C ARG A 109 -25.55 -18.47 -14.14
N SER A 110 -25.74 -18.35 -12.84
CA SER A 110 -26.99 -17.92 -12.21
C SER A 110 -26.78 -17.07 -10.96
N GLU A 111 -25.54 -16.78 -10.61
CA GLU A 111 -25.17 -16.00 -9.43
C GLU A 111 -25.68 -14.55 -9.58
N PRO A 112 -26.38 -14.01 -8.56
CA PRO A 112 -26.82 -12.63 -8.57
C PRO A 112 -25.65 -11.65 -8.57
N LEU A 113 -25.74 -10.57 -9.36
CA LEU A 113 -24.67 -9.58 -9.49
C LEU A 113 -24.29 -8.90 -8.17
N PHE A 114 -25.28 -8.61 -7.32
CA PHE A 114 -25.01 -7.99 -6.02
C PHE A 114 -24.18 -8.89 -5.10
N ALA A 115 -24.40 -10.21 -5.15
CA ALA A 115 -23.65 -11.17 -4.35
C ALA A 115 -22.18 -11.22 -4.82
N LEU A 116 -21.95 -11.18 -6.13
CA LEU A 116 -20.61 -11.10 -6.71
C LEU A 116 -19.91 -9.80 -6.30
N ALA A 117 -20.59 -8.66 -6.38
CA ALA A 117 -20.02 -7.36 -5.99
C ALA A 117 -19.60 -7.34 -4.51
N VAL A 118 -20.42 -7.88 -3.62
CA VAL A 118 -20.09 -7.98 -2.19
C VAL A 118 -18.91 -8.93 -1.94
N CYS A 119 -18.78 -10.01 -2.71
CA CYS A 119 -17.76 -11.03 -2.50
C CYS A 119 -16.45 -10.81 -3.29
N GLU A 120 -16.34 -9.76 -4.11
CA GLU A 120 -15.16 -9.53 -4.97
C GLU A 120 -13.86 -9.42 -4.17
N HIS A 121 -13.93 -8.79 -2.99
CA HIS A 121 -12.78 -8.66 -2.08
C HIS A 121 -12.15 -9.99 -1.69
N GLN A 122 -12.91 -11.10 -1.68
CA GLN A 122 -12.41 -12.44 -1.33
C GLN A 122 -11.38 -12.96 -2.34
N ARG A 123 -11.38 -12.41 -3.57
CA ARG A 123 -10.46 -12.80 -4.64
C ARG A 123 -9.09 -12.13 -4.53
N TYR A 124 -8.88 -11.25 -3.55
CA TYR A 124 -7.64 -10.53 -3.35
C TYR A 124 -7.10 -10.76 -1.95
N LEU A 125 -5.82 -11.09 -1.83
CA LEU A 125 -5.12 -11.17 -0.56
C LEU A 125 -4.06 -10.08 -0.51
N ASP A 126 -4.21 -9.19 0.45
CA ASP A 126 -3.29 -8.10 0.71
C ASP A 126 -2.11 -8.53 1.59
N PHE A 127 -1.05 -7.72 1.53
CA PHE A 127 0.10 -7.86 2.40
C PHE A 127 0.21 -6.67 3.37
N PRO A 128 0.87 -6.86 4.53
CA PRO A 128 1.06 -5.78 5.50
C PRO A 128 1.82 -4.57 4.92
N LYS A 129 1.63 -3.40 5.54
CA LYS A 129 2.33 -2.16 5.18
C LYS A 129 3.85 -2.36 5.07
N GLY A 130 4.46 -1.72 4.09
CA GLY A 130 5.90 -1.85 3.81
C GLY A 130 6.33 -3.16 3.14
N PHE A 131 5.44 -4.12 2.88
CA PHE A 131 5.78 -5.38 2.19
C PHE A 131 6.49 -5.17 0.86
N TRP A 132 6.06 -4.17 0.10
CA TRP A 132 6.63 -3.80 -1.20
C TRP A 132 8.11 -3.38 -1.14
N ARG A 133 8.62 -3.00 0.06
CA ARG A 133 10.02 -2.61 0.27
C ARG A 133 10.96 -3.80 0.40
N LEU A 134 10.43 -5.02 0.53
CA LEU A 134 11.23 -6.23 0.58
C LEU A 134 11.82 -6.54 -0.80
N SER A 135 12.96 -7.22 -0.82
CA SER A 135 13.49 -7.80 -2.06
C SER A 135 12.47 -8.75 -2.69
N ILE A 136 12.50 -8.88 -4.01
CA ILE A 136 11.54 -9.72 -4.73
C ILE A 136 11.54 -11.17 -4.23
N ASP A 137 12.70 -11.74 -3.90
CA ASP A 137 12.80 -13.10 -3.36
C ASP A 137 12.10 -13.25 -2.00
N ARG A 138 12.19 -12.23 -1.14
CA ARG A 138 11.52 -12.21 0.16
C ARG A 138 10.02 -12.01 0.01
N GLN A 139 9.61 -11.15 -0.92
CA GLN A 139 8.19 -10.98 -1.24
C GLN A 139 7.60 -12.29 -1.75
N LEU A 140 8.28 -12.93 -2.71
CA LEU A 140 7.85 -14.19 -3.29
C LEU A 140 7.76 -15.29 -2.22
N GLY A 141 8.79 -15.49 -1.40
CA GLY A 141 8.75 -16.46 -0.32
C GLY A 141 7.57 -16.27 0.64
N ARG A 142 7.24 -15.02 0.97
CA ARG A 142 6.06 -14.70 1.80
C ARG A 142 4.74 -14.92 1.05
N ALA A 143 4.66 -14.61 -0.23
CA ALA A 143 3.49 -14.90 -1.05
C ALA A 143 3.22 -16.41 -1.14
N GLN A 144 4.28 -17.23 -1.28
CA GLN A 144 4.16 -18.69 -1.26
C GLN A 144 3.62 -19.20 0.08
N CYS A 145 4.08 -18.64 1.21
CA CYS A 145 3.51 -18.97 2.53
C CYS A 145 2.04 -18.57 2.61
N ARG A 146 1.70 -17.35 2.21
CA ARG A 146 0.33 -16.83 2.26
C ARG A 146 -0.64 -17.67 1.41
N VAL A 147 -0.20 -18.18 0.26
CA VAL A 147 -0.99 -19.11 -0.56
C VAL A 147 -1.31 -20.40 0.20
N ARG A 148 -0.31 -21.02 0.84
CA ARG A 148 -0.52 -22.26 1.62
C ARG A 148 -1.47 -22.02 2.79
N GLU A 149 -1.28 -20.93 3.51
CA GLU A 149 -2.16 -20.51 4.61
C GLU A 149 -3.60 -20.33 4.10
N HIS A 150 -3.79 -19.59 3.01
CA HIS A 150 -5.12 -19.35 2.45
C HIS A 150 -5.81 -20.63 1.95
N VAL A 151 -5.07 -21.54 1.31
CA VAL A 151 -5.61 -22.85 0.89
C VAL A 151 -6.02 -23.67 2.11
N TYR A 152 -5.23 -23.65 3.19
CA TYR A 152 -5.58 -24.32 4.44
C TYR A 152 -6.82 -23.71 5.09
N GLU A 153 -6.91 -22.37 5.16
CA GLU A 153 -8.04 -21.63 5.73
C GLU A 153 -9.36 -21.89 4.96
N THR A 154 -9.29 -22.02 3.65
CA THR A 154 -10.46 -22.11 2.77
C THR A 154 -10.81 -23.54 2.33
N GLY A 155 -9.94 -24.52 2.62
CA GLY A 155 -10.05 -25.86 2.06
C GLY A 155 -9.97 -25.89 0.52
N GLY A 156 -9.36 -24.87 -0.10
CA GLY A 156 -9.25 -24.73 -1.55
C GLY A 156 -10.56 -24.32 -2.26
N ASP A 157 -11.54 -23.79 -1.53
CA ASP A 157 -12.82 -23.34 -2.05
C ASP A 157 -13.12 -21.89 -1.64
N LEU A 158 -13.49 -21.05 -2.60
CA LEU A 158 -13.75 -19.64 -2.36
C LEU A 158 -15.26 -19.33 -2.48
N GLY A 159 -16.11 -20.21 -1.93
CA GLY A 159 -17.54 -20.00 -1.82
C GLY A 159 -18.22 -19.81 -3.18
N ILE A 160 -18.85 -18.66 -3.39
CA ILE A 160 -19.55 -18.31 -4.65
C ILE A 160 -18.63 -18.36 -5.87
N TRP A 161 -17.31 -18.21 -5.67
CA TRP A 161 -16.32 -18.24 -6.73
C TRP A 161 -15.89 -19.66 -7.11
N GLY A 162 -16.18 -20.65 -6.27
CA GLY A 162 -15.86 -22.07 -6.48
C GLY A 162 -14.42 -22.44 -6.11
N LYS A 163 -13.95 -23.57 -6.66
CA LYS A 163 -12.63 -24.14 -6.36
C LYS A 163 -11.49 -23.24 -6.85
N ILE A 164 -10.50 -23.08 -5.98
CA ILE A 164 -9.28 -22.34 -6.29
C ILE A 164 -8.42 -23.20 -7.22
N LYS A 165 -7.99 -22.61 -8.35
CA LYS A 165 -7.15 -23.28 -9.35
C LYS A 165 -5.69 -22.86 -9.22
N GLN A 166 -5.45 -21.58 -9.00
CA GLN A 166 -4.12 -20.99 -8.92
C GLN A 166 -4.18 -19.58 -8.33
N TYR A 167 -3.00 -19.01 -8.09
CA TYR A 167 -2.85 -17.64 -7.61
C TYR A 167 -1.89 -16.86 -8.50
N TRP A 168 -2.18 -15.58 -8.65
CA TRP A 168 -1.30 -14.63 -9.32
C TRP A 168 -0.74 -13.65 -8.30
N PHE A 169 0.57 -13.71 -8.08
CA PHE A 169 1.27 -12.76 -7.23
C PHE A 169 1.76 -11.58 -8.06
N TYR A 170 1.04 -10.47 -8.01
CA TYR A 170 1.43 -9.22 -8.65
C TYR A 170 2.41 -8.48 -7.73
N TYR A 171 3.62 -8.26 -8.22
CA TYR A 171 4.66 -7.49 -7.50
C TYR A 171 4.93 -6.12 -8.14
N LYS A 172 4.36 -5.90 -9.33
CA LYS A 172 4.26 -4.62 -10.03
C LYS A 172 3.08 -4.69 -11.01
N LYS A 173 2.65 -3.53 -11.54
CA LYS A 173 1.44 -3.38 -12.37
C LYS A 173 1.27 -4.43 -13.47
N ASP A 174 2.34 -4.72 -14.21
CA ASP A 174 2.30 -5.57 -15.41
C ASP A 174 3.24 -6.77 -15.30
N ALA A 175 3.45 -7.29 -14.08
CA ALA A 175 4.16 -8.54 -13.89
C ALA A 175 3.70 -9.30 -12.66
N ALA A 176 3.57 -10.61 -12.84
CA ALA A 176 3.12 -11.51 -11.81
C ALA A 176 3.84 -12.85 -11.85
N TYR A 177 3.88 -13.53 -10.71
CA TYR A 177 4.24 -14.94 -10.62
C TYR A 177 2.96 -15.77 -10.53
N LEU A 178 2.92 -16.88 -11.27
CA LEU A 178 1.88 -17.87 -11.16
C LEU A 178 2.26 -18.88 -10.07
N LEU A 179 1.34 -19.12 -9.15
CA LEU A 179 1.54 -19.95 -7.97
C LEU A 179 0.46 -21.05 -7.95
N ALA A 180 0.89 -22.29 -7.79
CA ALA A 180 0.01 -23.42 -7.52
C ALA A 180 -0.52 -23.39 -6.08
N LEU A 181 -1.50 -24.24 -5.75
CA LEU A 181 -2.13 -24.30 -4.42
C LEU A 181 -1.14 -24.66 -3.29
N ASN A 182 -0.05 -25.36 -3.60
CA ASN A 182 1.02 -25.65 -2.64
C ASN A 182 2.01 -24.47 -2.46
N GLY A 183 1.78 -23.36 -3.15
CA GLY A 183 2.64 -22.19 -3.17
C GLY A 183 3.90 -22.36 -4.04
N VAL A 184 4.01 -23.41 -4.85
CA VAL A 184 5.13 -23.53 -5.80
C VAL A 184 4.90 -22.59 -6.97
N VAL A 185 5.95 -21.90 -7.40
CA VAL A 185 5.93 -21.05 -8.59
C VAL A 185 5.90 -21.94 -9.83
N THR A 186 4.86 -21.81 -10.64
CA THR A 186 4.67 -22.60 -11.88
C THR A 186 4.87 -21.78 -13.14
N GLY A 187 4.94 -20.45 -13.01
CA GLY A 187 5.14 -19.57 -14.15
C GLY A 187 5.41 -18.14 -13.75
N LYS A 188 5.77 -17.33 -14.75
CA LYS A 188 5.96 -15.90 -14.62
C LYS A 188 5.33 -15.22 -15.82
N HIS A 189 4.57 -14.17 -15.56
CA HIS A 189 4.01 -13.31 -16.59
C HIS A 189 4.70 -11.95 -16.54
N SER A 190 4.97 -11.38 -17.72
CA SER A 190 5.52 -10.03 -17.87
C SER A 190 4.93 -9.42 -19.14
N GLY A 191 4.24 -8.30 -18.99
CA GLY A 191 3.48 -7.64 -20.06
C GLY A 191 2.16 -7.08 -19.57
N HIS A 192 1.52 -6.24 -20.36
CA HIS A 192 0.16 -5.78 -20.09
C HIS A 192 -0.78 -7.00 -20.08
N VAL A 193 -1.35 -7.30 -18.92
CA VAL A 193 -2.47 -8.24 -18.84
C VAL A 193 -3.67 -7.49 -19.39
N ALA A 194 -3.97 -7.66 -20.68
CA ALA A 194 -5.29 -7.35 -21.19
C ALA A 194 -6.29 -8.12 -20.31
N ASN A 195 -7.35 -7.46 -19.84
CA ASN A 195 -8.50 -8.13 -19.22
C ASN A 195 -9.07 -9.14 -20.22
N LEU A 196 -8.49 -10.34 -20.24
CA LEU A 196 -8.88 -11.42 -21.11
C LEU A 196 -10.11 -12.07 -20.48
N VAL A 197 -11.27 -11.49 -20.77
CA VAL A 197 -12.42 -12.30 -21.10
C VAL A 197 -12.01 -13.10 -22.35
N VAL A 198 -11.36 -14.26 -22.14
CA VAL A 198 -11.08 -15.19 -23.24
C VAL A 198 -12.42 -15.78 -23.66
N ASP A 199 -13.04 -15.17 -24.68
CA ASP A 199 -14.02 -15.86 -25.49
C ASP A 199 -13.32 -17.00 -26.22
N SER A 200 -13.89 -18.18 -26.17
CA SER A 200 -13.22 -19.46 -26.44
C SER A 200 -13.18 -19.79 -27.94
N ARG A 201 -12.86 -18.81 -28.79
CA ARG A 201 -12.96 -18.95 -30.26
C ARG A 201 -11.72 -18.64 -31.08
N GLU A 202 -10.60 -18.24 -30.48
CA GLU A 202 -9.37 -17.90 -31.24
C GLU A 202 -8.17 -18.81 -30.98
N MET A 203 -8.40 -20.09 -30.62
CA MET A 203 -7.34 -21.11 -30.57
C MET A 203 -7.44 -22.17 -31.68
N GLU A 204 -7.96 -21.81 -32.86
CA GLU A 204 -8.03 -22.74 -34.01
C GLU A 204 -7.41 -22.22 -35.32
N LEU A 205 -6.63 -21.14 -35.30
CA LEU A 205 -6.07 -20.54 -36.53
C LEU A 205 -4.53 -20.50 -36.61
N ILE A 206 -3.81 -21.23 -35.75
CA ILE A 206 -2.34 -21.36 -35.87
C ILE A 206 -1.94 -22.83 -35.90
N GLU A 207 -2.56 -23.61 -36.78
CA GLU A 207 -1.99 -24.85 -37.30
C GLU A 207 -2.57 -25.06 -38.70
N VAL A 208 -1.89 -24.53 -39.72
CA VAL A 208 -1.82 -25.00 -41.13
C VAL A 208 -1.25 -23.82 -41.93
N GLY A 209 0.04 -23.86 -42.26
CA GLY A 209 0.62 -22.80 -43.10
C GLY A 209 2.13 -22.76 -43.23
N SER A 210 2.81 -23.91 -43.38
CA SER A 210 4.16 -23.94 -43.97
C SER A 210 4.50 -25.35 -44.47
N ARG A 211 4.01 -25.66 -45.68
CA ARG A 211 4.65 -26.62 -46.56
C ARG A 211 5.06 -25.87 -47.82
N GLU A 212 6.34 -25.54 -47.93
CA GLU A 212 6.96 -25.20 -49.22
C GLU A 212 7.18 -26.48 -50.03
N PRO A 213 6.97 -26.47 -51.35
CA PRO A 213 7.41 -27.55 -52.23
C PRO A 213 8.82 -27.27 -52.74
N ASN A 214 9.74 -28.20 -52.50
CA ASN A 214 11.03 -28.26 -53.17
C ASN A 214 10.86 -29.08 -54.47
N ARG A 215 10.93 -28.42 -55.63
CA ARG A 215 11.65 -28.83 -56.85
C ARG A 215 11.43 -27.87 -58.00
#